data_AF-A0A526MC00-F1
#
_entry.id   AF-A0A526MC00-F1
#
_cell.length_a   1.000
_cell.length_b   1.000
_cell.length_c   1.000
_cell.angle_alpha   90.00
_cell.angle_beta   90.00
_cell.angle_gamma   90.00
#
_symmetry.space_group_name_H-M   'P 1'
#
loop_
_entity.id
_entity.type
_entity.pdbx_description
1 polymer ?
#
loop_
_entity_poly.entity_id
_entity_poly.type
_entity_poly.pdbx_seq_one_letter_code
_entity_poly.pdbx_strand_id
1 'polypeptide(L)'
;MVSQRIAAIIIFAAAIEHHLERALWKLEGVNPMGIRPETDAKMISDLIGMLETFASTLPAGEERTLLETWCNAARLAFLIRNDIAHGVPTNLGDTLTFMNNPRWHGEKRKRPFSDYWADDHSLDLVRHAFAVLLRVIVGVSAEKVTLAGLTKPSLLRALRDSNSILSEMACKDYNPTFERY
;
A
#
# COMPACT_ATOMS: atom_id res chain seq x y z
N MET A 1 -7.87 -10.89 -18.11
CA MET A 1 -6.43 -10.57 -17.92
C MET A 1 -6.12 -10.39 -16.42
N VAL A 2 -6.48 -11.38 -15.58
CA VAL A 2 -6.28 -11.33 -14.11
C VAL A 2 -4.79 -11.26 -13.75
N SER A 3 -3.97 -12.11 -14.38
CA SER A 3 -2.52 -12.19 -14.16
C SER A 3 -1.79 -10.86 -14.42
N GLN A 4 -2.18 -10.11 -15.45
CA GLN A 4 -1.57 -8.81 -15.75
C GLN A 4 -1.89 -7.75 -14.68
N ARG A 5 -3.11 -7.76 -14.12
CA ARG A 5 -3.48 -6.83 -13.05
C ARG A 5 -2.75 -7.16 -11.75
N ILE A 6 -2.63 -8.45 -11.42
CA ILE A 6 -1.80 -8.92 -10.30
C ILE A 6 -0.34 -8.48 -10.50
N ALA A 7 0.23 -8.73 -11.68
CA ALA A 7 1.59 -8.32 -11.99
C ALA A 7 1.78 -6.80 -11.83
N ALA A 8 0.82 -6.00 -12.30
CA ALA A 8 0.86 -4.55 -12.14
C ALA A 8 0.87 -4.11 -10.67
N ILE A 9 0.06 -4.74 -9.80
CA ILE A 9 0.05 -4.47 -8.35
C ILE A 9 1.43 -4.76 -7.73
N ILE A 10 2.03 -5.92 -8.06
CA ILE A 10 3.36 -6.30 -7.55
C ILE A 10 4.44 -5.32 -8.03
N ILE A 11 4.40 -4.91 -9.31
CA ILE A 11 5.35 -3.95 -9.88
C ILE A 11 5.19 -2.58 -9.22
N PHE A 12 3.96 -2.10 -9.04
CA PHE A 12 3.71 -0.82 -8.37
C PHE A 12 4.15 -0.85 -6.90
N ALA A 13 3.94 -1.95 -6.19
CA ALA A 13 4.40 -2.11 -4.80
C ALA A 13 5.93 -1.96 -4.69
N ALA A 14 6.69 -2.66 -5.54
CA ALA A 14 8.15 -2.57 -5.57
C ALA A 14 8.63 -1.16 -5.92
N ALA A 15 7.97 -0.49 -6.88
CA ALA A 15 8.28 0.89 -7.22
C ALA A 15 7.97 1.86 -6.07
N ILE A 16 6.86 1.65 -5.34
CA ILE A 16 6.51 2.46 -4.16
C ILE A 16 7.59 2.31 -3.09
N GLU A 17 8.03 1.08 -2.77
CA GLU A 17 9.12 0.84 -1.81
C GLU A 17 10.39 1.65 -2.17
N HIS A 18 10.81 1.55 -3.43
CA HIS A 18 11.99 2.25 -3.95
C HIS A 18 11.89 3.78 -3.85
N HIS A 19 10.72 4.35 -4.17
CA HIS A 19 10.50 5.79 -4.15
C HIS A 19 10.24 6.33 -2.75
N LEU A 20 9.61 5.55 -1.87
CA LEU A 20 9.40 5.92 -0.47
C LEU A 20 10.72 6.13 0.25
N GLU A 21 11.68 5.24 0.05
CA GLU A 21 13.01 5.38 0.61
C GLU A 21 13.67 6.72 0.21
N ARG A 22 13.61 7.07 -1.08
CA ARG A 22 14.14 8.34 -1.60
C ARG A 22 13.37 9.56 -1.09
N ALA A 23 12.06 9.42 -0.95
CA ALA A 23 11.21 10.46 -0.36
C ALA A 23 11.65 10.74 1.08
N LEU A 24 11.92 9.71 1.89
CA LEU A 24 12.42 9.87 3.25
C LEU A 24 13.77 10.59 3.27
N TRP A 25 14.73 10.16 2.44
CA TRP A 25 16.04 10.83 2.37
C TRP A 25 15.91 12.32 2.05
N LYS A 26 15.07 12.66 1.08
CA LYS A 26 14.82 14.05 0.70
C LYS A 26 14.17 14.84 1.83
N LEU A 27 13.14 14.29 2.47
CA LEU A 27 12.40 14.96 3.55
C LEU A 27 13.27 15.17 4.80
N GLU A 28 14.20 14.25 5.08
CA GLU A 28 15.15 14.33 6.18
C GLU A 28 16.45 15.08 5.83
N GLY A 29 16.63 15.47 4.56
CA GLY A 29 17.86 16.13 4.10
C GLY A 29 19.09 15.22 4.08
N VAL A 30 18.91 13.91 4.02
CA VAL A 30 19.98 12.90 4.00
C VAL A 30 20.56 12.77 2.60
N ASN A 31 21.89 12.84 2.50
CA ASN A 31 22.64 12.49 1.30
C ASN A 31 23.27 11.09 1.47
N PRO A 32 22.78 10.04 0.79
CA PRO A 32 23.26 8.66 0.98
C PRO A 32 24.62 8.39 0.31
N MET A 33 25.27 9.38 -0.31
CA MET A 33 26.54 9.20 -1.02
C MET A 33 27.65 8.70 -0.09
N GLY A 34 28.05 7.43 -0.28
CA GLY A 34 29.12 6.80 0.49
C GLY A 34 28.74 6.38 1.91
N ILE A 35 27.46 6.48 2.29
CA ILE A 35 26.97 6.15 3.63
C ILE A 35 25.79 5.20 3.49
N ARG A 36 25.77 4.12 4.29
CA ARG A 36 24.61 3.24 4.38
C ARG A 36 23.46 4.01 5.05
N PRO A 37 22.35 4.29 4.35
CA PRO A 37 21.25 5.05 4.92
C PRO A 37 20.52 4.22 5.98
N GLU A 38 19.88 4.88 6.94
CA GLU A 38 19.12 4.21 8.00
C GLU A 38 17.99 3.35 7.42
N THR A 39 17.43 3.75 6.28
CA THR A 39 16.36 3.06 5.56
C THR A 39 16.79 1.73 4.95
N ASP A 40 18.08 1.45 4.84
CA ASP A 40 18.58 0.24 4.18
C ASP A 40 18.08 -1.03 4.90
N ALA A 41 17.56 -1.97 4.10
CA ALA A 41 16.98 -3.23 4.57
C ALA A 41 15.80 -3.10 5.56
N LYS A 42 15.23 -1.91 5.76
CA LYS A 42 14.01 -1.75 6.55
C LYS A 42 12.81 -2.36 5.83
N MET A 43 11.88 -2.92 6.59
CA MET A 43 10.62 -3.39 6.02
C MET A 43 9.79 -2.19 5.56
N ILE A 44 8.96 -2.37 4.53
CA ILE A 44 8.05 -1.33 4.05
C ILE A 44 7.16 -0.75 5.17
N SER A 45 6.74 -1.58 6.14
CA SER A 45 5.96 -1.12 7.30
C SER A 45 6.70 -0.09 8.14
N ASP A 46 8.03 -0.21 8.22
CA ASP A 46 8.89 0.66 8.99
C ASP A 46 9.15 1.96 8.22
N LEU A 47 9.36 1.87 6.90
CA LEU A 47 9.48 3.04 6.03
C LEU A 47 8.19 3.89 6.04
N ILE A 48 7.01 3.25 6.01
CA ILE A 48 5.73 3.97 6.15
C ILE A 48 5.66 4.63 7.54
N GLY A 49 6.09 3.94 8.60
CA GLY A 49 6.14 4.51 9.95
C GLY A 49 7.09 5.70 10.10
N MET A 50 8.24 5.69 9.41
CA MET A 50 9.14 6.83 9.34
C MET A 50 8.45 8.04 8.67
N LEU A 51 7.71 7.80 7.58
CA LEU A 51 6.98 8.87 6.89
C LEU A 51 5.82 9.41 7.74
N GLU A 52 5.10 8.57 8.49
CA GLU A 52 4.09 9.00 9.46
C GLU A 52 4.71 9.87 10.56
N THR A 53 5.87 9.47 11.06
CA THR A 53 6.61 10.24 12.08
C THR A 53 6.97 11.60 11.53
N PHE A 54 7.53 11.68 10.31
CA PHE A 54 7.81 12.94 9.63
C PHE A 54 6.54 13.78 9.45
N ALA A 55 5.46 13.20 8.95
CA ALA A 55 4.19 13.89 8.72
C ALA A 55 3.62 14.52 10.00
N SER A 56 3.82 13.87 11.15
CA SER A 56 3.37 14.37 12.46
C SER A 56 4.08 15.65 12.90
N THR A 57 5.29 15.91 12.38
CA THR A 57 6.07 17.13 12.67
C THR A 57 5.59 18.34 11.85
N LEU A 58 4.83 18.10 10.78
CA LEU A 58 4.29 19.18 9.95
C LEU A 58 3.13 19.90 10.67
N PRO A 59 2.96 21.21 10.43
CA PRO A 59 1.78 21.93 10.91
C PRO A 59 0.50 21.34 10.30
N ALA A 60 -0.62 21.52 11.00
CA ALA A 60 -1.92 21.14 10.46
C ALA A 60 -2.17 21.88 9.13
N GLY A 61 -2.48 21.12 8.08
CA GLY A 61 -2.63 21.64 6.72
C GLY A 61 -2.60 20.54 5.67
N GLU A 62 -2.73 20.93 4.41
CA GLU A 62 -2.88 19.99 3.30
C GLU A 62 -1.65 19.09 3.09
N GLU A 63 -0.44 19.59 3.38
CA GLU A 63 0.79 18.79 3.27
C GLU A 63 0.81 17.63 4.26
N ARG A 64 0.42 17.92 5.52
CA ARG A 64 0.27 16.89 6.55
C ARG A 64 -0.83 15.90 6.18
N THR A 65 -1.99 16.39 5.77
CA THR A 65 -3.11 15.54 5.33
C THR A 65 -2.73 14.65 4.15
N LEU A 66 -1.96 15.17 3.18
CA LEU A 66 -1.45 14.40 2.04
C LEU A 66 -0.64 13.20 2.52
N LEU A 67 0.36 13.43 3.40
CA LEU A 67 1.24 12.36 3.87
C LEU A 67 0.50 11.37 4.78
N GLU A 68 -0.30 11.85 5.73
CA GLU A 68 -1.08 10.96 6.62
C GLU A 68 -2.06 10.08 5.83
N THR A 69 -2.78 10.65 4.86
CA THR A 69 -3.70 9.88 4.00
C THR A 69 -2.92 8.87 3.15
N TRP A 70 -1.76 9.27 2.61
CA TRP A 70 -0.92 8.37 1.83
C TRP A 70 -0.40 7.21 2.67
N CYS A 71 0.07 7.46 3.89
CA CYS A 71 0.55 6.42 4.79
C CYS A 71 -0.55 5.41 5.14
N ASN A 72 -1.75 5.89 5.49
CA ASN A 72 -2.88 5.01 5.78
C ASN A 72 -3.23 4.13 4.57
N ALA A 73 -3.36 4.75 3.39
CA ALA A 73 -3.65 4.04 2.16
C ALA A 73 -2.53 3.02 1.81
N ALA A 74 -1.26 3.40 1.97
CA ALA A 74 -0.13 2.51 1.74
C ALA A 74 -0.17 1.29 2.68
N ARG A 75 -0.49 1.46 3.97
CA ARG A 75 -0.64 0.31 4.89
C ARG A 75 -1.68 -0.69 4.37
N LEU A 76 -2.85 -0.20 3.95
CA LEU A 76 -3.93 -1.04 3.40
C LEU A 76 -3.51 -1.72 2.09
N ALA A 77 -2.88 -0.97 1.18
CA ALA A 77 -2.35 -1.49 -0.06
C ALA A 77 -1.35 -2.63 0.17
N PHE A 78 -0.42 -2.47 1.11
CA PHE A 78 0.57 -3.50 1.41
C PHE A 78 -0.01 -4.71 2.16
N LEU A 79 -1.14 -4.59 2.85
CA LEU A 79 -1.89 -5.77 3.34
C LEU A 79 -2.39 -6.60 2.16
N ILE A 80 -3.09 -5.97 1.20
CA ILE A 80 -3.60 -6.65 -0.01
C ILE A 80 -2.45 -7.28 -0.82
N ARG A 81 -1.36 -6.54 -1.03
CA ARG A 81 -0.17 -7.06 -1.72
C ARG A 81 0.43 -8.26 -1.00
N ASN A 82 0.47 -8.25 0.34
CA ASN A 82 0.99 -9.39 1.10
C ASN A 82 0.11 -10.63 0.93
N ASP A 83 -1.21 -10.45 0.88
CA ASP A 83 -2.13 -11.56 0.59
C ASP A 83 -1.89 -12.11 -0.82
N ILE A 84 -1.81 -11.26 -1.84
CA ILE A 84 -1.52 -11.68 -3.22
C ILE A 84 -0.14 -12.36 -3.35
N ALA A 85 0.90 -11.82 -2.71
CA ALA A 85 2.28 -12.25 -2.92
C ALA A 85 2.70 -13.45 -2.05
N HIS A 86 2.07 -13.62 -0.89
CA HIS A 86 2.46 -14.63 0.10
C HIS A 86 1.32 -15.59 0.47
N GLY A 87 0.09 -15.27 0.09
CA GLY A 87 -1.06 -16.15 0.28
C GLY A 87 -1.00 -17.37 -0.62
N VAL A 88 -1.60 -18.45 -0.14
CA VAL A 88 -1.82 -19.66 -0.92
C VAL A 88 -2.95 -19.37 -1.92
N PRO A 89 -2.71 -19.45 -3.24
CA PRO A 89 -3.77 -19.26 -4.22
C PRO A 89 -4.74 -20.44 -4.18
N THR A 90 -6.03 -20.15 -4.16
CA THR A 90 -7.10 -21.14 -4.26
C THR A 90 -8.29 -20.57 -5.03
N ASN A 91 -9.07 -21.43 -5.68
CA ASN A 91 -10.30 -21.02 -6.34
C ASN A 91 -11.47 -21.27 -5.39
N LEU A 92 -12.26 -20.23 -5.11
CA LEU A 92 -13.54 -20.33 -4.43
C LEU A 92 -14.63 -20.06 -5.47
N GLY A 93 -15.24 -21.14 -5.97
CA GLY A 93 -16.06 -21.08 -7.19
C GLY A 93 -15.19 -20.68 -8.39
N ASP A 94 -15.61 -19.64 -9.11
CA ASP A 94 -14.89 -19.09 -10.26
C ASP A 94 -13.91 -17.95 -9.90
N THR A 95 -13.81 -17.60 -8.61
CA THR A 95 -12.98 -16.49 -8.14
C THR A 95 -11.64 -16.99 -7.62
N LEU A 96 -10.55 -16.43 -8.13
CA LEU A 96 -9.21 -16.62 -7.58
C LEU A 96 -9.12 -15.89 -6.24
N THR A 97 -8.69 -16.58 -5.20
CA THR A 97 -8.51 -16.03 -3.86
C THR A 97 -7.11 -16.36 -3.34
N PHE A 98 -6.57 -15.48 -2.50
CA PHE A 98 -5.27 -15.67 -1.89
C PHE A 98 -5.41 -15.73 -0.38
N MET A 99 -5.17 -16.90 0.21
CA MET A 99 -5.30 -17.12 1.65
C MET A 99 -3.95 -17.02 2.35
N ASN A 100 -3.77 -16.00 3.17
CA ASN A 100 -2.56 -15.75 3.93
C ASN A 100 -2.70 -16.30 5.36
N ASN A 101 -1.68 -17.02 5.82
CA ASN A 101 -1.64 -17.72 7.11
C ASN A 101 -2.87 -18.64 7.39
N PRO A 102 -3.26 -19.52 6.45
CA PRO A 102 -4.37 -20.45 6.68
C PRO A 102 -4.12 -21.38 7.88
N ARG A 103 -5.21 -21.82 8.50
CA ARG A 103 -5.25 -22.64 9.72
C ARG A 103 -6.15 -23.86 9.51
N TRP A 104 -5.85 -24.68 8.50
CA TRP A 104 -6.70 -25.78 8.04
C TRP A 104 -6.91 -26.89 9.08
N HIS A 105 -5.98 -27.06 10.03
CA HIS A 105 -6.03 -28.14 11.03
C HIS A 105 -5.97 -27.61 12.48
N GLY A 106 -6.38 -26.35 12.68
CA GLY A 106 -6.39 -25.73 14.02
C GLY A 106 -5.04 -25.17 14.47
N GLU A 107 -4.09 -24.99 13.54
CA GLU A 107 -2.77 -24.45 13.85
C GLU A 107 -2.85 -23.02 14.38
N LYS A 108 -2.10 -22.73 15.45
CA LYS A 108 -1.90 -21.36 15.93
C LYS A 108 -0.72 -20.73 15.16
N ARG A 109 -1.03 -19.77 14.29
CA ARG A 109 -0.03 -19.02 13.52
C ARG A 109 0.38 -17.74 14.24
N LYS A 110 1.64 -17.32 14.07
CA LYS A 110 2.18 -16.05 14.61
C LYS A 110 1.38 -14.84 14.10
N ARG A 111 0.99 -14.86 12.82
CA ARG A 111 0.20 -13.80 12.18
C ARG A 111 -1.28 -14.23 12.06
N PRO A 112 -2.22 -13.27 12.06
CA PRO A 112 -3.62 -13.55 11.81
C PRO A 112 -3.82 -14.06 10.39
N PHE A 113 -4.92 -14.81 10.20
CA PHE A 113 -5.41 -15.11 8.86
C PHE A 113 -5.86 -13.82 8.16
N SER A 114 -5.64 -13.77 6.85
CA SER A 114 -6.25 -12.81 5.94
C SER A 114 -6.43 -13.46 4.58
N ASP A 115 -7.36 -12.94 3.80
CA ASP A 115 -7.57 -13.35 2.43
C ASP A 115 -7.88 -12.15 1.55
N TYR A 116 -7.58 -12.31 0.25
CA TYR A 116 -7.95 -11.36 -0.77
C TYR A 116 -8.65 -12.06 -1.93
N TRP A 117 -9.82 -11.55 -2.28
CA TRP A 117 -10.65 -12.05 -3.37
C TRP A 117 -10.29 -11.28 -4.64
N ALA A 118 -9.59 -11.94 -5.55
CA ALA A 118 -8.99 -11.33 -6.73
C ALA A 118 -9.90 -11.45 -7.96
N ASP A 119 -11.13 -10.95 -7.84
CA ASP A 119 -12.02 -10.79 -8.97
C ASP A 119 -11.58 -9.64 -9.90
N ASP A 120 -12.14 -9.60 -11.11
CA ASP A 120 -11.71 -8.64 -12.13
C ASP A 120 -11.93 -7.18 -11.73
N HIS A 121 -12.99 -6.87 -10.97
CA HIS A 121 -13.32 -5.52 -10.56
C HIS A 121 -12.44 -5.05 -9.41
N SER A 122 -12.29 -5.87 -8.36
CA SER A 122 -11.44 -5.54 -7.21
C SER A 122 -9.99 -5.35 -7.63
N LEU A 123 -9.46 -6.22 -8.50
CA LEU A 123 -8.10 -6.08 -9.03
C LEU A 123 -7.91 -4.79 -9.83
N ASP A 124 -8.91 -4.36 -10.61
CA ASP A 124 -8.79 -3.12 -11.38
C ASP A 124 -8.81 -1.88 -10.48
N LEU A 125 -9.67 -1.86 -9.46
CA LEU A 125 -9.73 -0.78 -8.47
C LEU A 125 -8.44 -0.70 -7.65
N VAL A 126 -7.97 -1.83 -7.10
CA VAL A 126 -6.72 -1.89 -6.32
C VAL A 126 -5.53 -1.46 -7.17
N ARG A 127 -5.44 -1.94 -8.41
CA ARG A 127 -4.39 -1.52 -9.35
C ARG A 127 -4.39 -0.01 -9.57
N HIS A 128 -5.55 0.62 -9.74
CA HIS A 128 -5.64 2.08 -9.89
C HIS A 128 -5.21 2.81 -8.62
N ALA A 129 -5.61 2.33 -7.44
CA ALA A 129 -5.20 2.90 -6.16
C ALA A 129 -3.68 2.85 -5.97
N PHE A 130 -3.05 1.71 -6.27
CA PHE A 130 -1.58 1.57 -6.29
C PHE A 130 -0.91 2.57 -7.24
N ALA A 131 -1.47 2.78 -8.44
CA ALA A 131 -0.92 3.76 -9.37
C ALA A 131 -1.01 5.20 -8.84
N VAL A 132 -2.05 5.56 -8.09
CA VAL A 132 -2.15 6.86 -7.42
C VAL A 132 -1.10 6.97 -6.31
N LEU A 133 -0.96 5.97 -5.46
CA LEU A 133 0.07 5.95 -4.40
C LEU A 133 1.47 6.10 -4.98
N LEU A 134 1.77 5.38 -6.06
CA LEU A 134 3.05 5.49 -6.77
C LEU A 134 3.29 6.91 -7.29
N ARG A 135 2.30 7.53 -7.94
CA ARG A 135 2.45 8.90 -8.47
C ARG A 135 2.71 9.92 -7.37
N VAL A 136 2.03 9.79 -6.22
CA VAL A 136 2.25 10.68 -5.07
C VAL A 136 3.69 10.53 -4.57
N ILE A 137 4.13 9.30 -4.29
CA ILE A 137 5.46 9.10 -3.67
C ILE A 137 6.61 9.41 -4.63
N VAL A 138 6.44 9.16 -5.93
CA VAL A 138 7.36 9.65 -6.97
C VAL A 138 7.47 11.17 -6.90
N GLY A 139 6.33 11.87 -6.81
CA GLY A 139 6.29 13.31 -6.65
C GLY A 139 7.01 13.79 -5.39
N VAL A 140 6.79 13.13 -4.25
CA VAL A 140 7.48 13.46 -2.99
C VAL A 140 8.99 13.26 -3.14
N SER A 141 9.43 12.16 -3.77
CA SER A 141 10.85 11.85 -3.98
C SER A 141 11.56 12.74 -5.01
N ALA A 142 10.82 13.43 -5.88
CA ALA A 142 11.40 14.22 -6.97
C ALA A 142 12.03 15.52 -6.45
N GLU A 143 13.30 15.80 -6.79
CA GLU A 143 14.06 16.96 -6.28
C GLU A 143 13.36 18.32 -6.49
N LYS A 144 12.70 18.50 -7.64
CA LYS A 144 12.11 19.78 -8.06
C LYS A 144 10.69 20.03 -7.56
N VAL A 145 10.10 19.10 -6.81
CA VAL A 145 8.70 19.15 -6.38
C VAL A 145 8.63 19.36 -4.87
N THR A 146 7.93 20.39 -4.42
CA THR A 146 7.66 20.63 -2.99
C THR A 146 6.38 19.91 -2.55
N LEU A 147 6.21 19.69 -1.25
CA LEU A 147 4.97 19.14 -0.70
C LEU A 147 3.76 20.03 -1.07
N ALA A 148 3.86 21.35 -0.92
CA ALA A 148 2.87 22.30 -1.42
C ALA A 148 2.51 22.11 -2.91
N GLY A 149 3.49 21.75 -3.75
CA GLY A 149 3.24 21.46 -5.17
C GLY A 149 2.36 20.22 -5.42
N LEU A 150 2.23 19.35 -4.41
CA LEU A 150 1.45 18.10 -4.43
C LEU A 150 0.09 18.23 -3.74
N THR A 151 -0.25 19.37 -3.14
CA THR A 151 -1.56 19.55 -2.46
C THR A 151 -2.67 19.99 -3.41
N LYS A 152 -2.51 19.80 -4.73
CA LYS A 152 -3.53 20.15 -5.71
C LYS A 152 -4.85 19.40 -5.39
N PRO A 153 -6.02 20.06 -5.45
CA PRO A 153 -7.29 19.45 -5.06
C PRO A 153 -7.62 18.14 -5.79
N SER A 154 -7.22 18.02 -7.06
CA SER A 154 -7.41 16.80 -7.85
C SER A 154 -6.58 15.62 -7.33
N LEU A 155 -5.34 15.87 -6.90
CA LEU A 155 -4.47 14.83 -6.34
C LEU A 155 -4.95 14.40 -4.95
N LEU A 156 -5.32 15.36 -4.10
CA LEU A 156 -5.90 15.08 -2.78
C LEU A 156 -7.22 14.31 -2.87
N ARG A 157 -8.05 14.58 -3.88
CA ARG A 157 -9.26 13.78 -4.15
C ARG A 157 -8.90 12.37 -4.58
N ALA A 158 -8.04 12.20 -5.58
CA ALA A 158 -7.64 10.89 -6.06
C ALA A 158 -7.01 10.02 -4.95
N LEU A 159 -6.23 10.62 -4.05
CA LEU A 159 -5.64 9.93 -2.91
C LEU A 159 -6.70 9.50 -1.89
N ARG A 160 -7.68 10.36 -1.58
CA ARG A 160 -8.81 10.01 -0.70
C ARG A 160 -9.67 8.89 -1.27
N ASP A 161 -9.97 8.95 -2.56
CA ASP A 161 -10.72 7.91 -3.26
C ASP A 161 -9.95 6.59 -3.23
N SER A 162 -8.63 6.64 -3.46
CA SER A 162 -7.75 5.46 -3.35
C SER A 162 -7.74 4.88 -1.93
N ASN A 163 -7.67 5.74 -0.91
CA ASN A 163 -7.75 5.31 0.48
C ASN A 163 -9.10 4.63 0.80
N SER A 164 -10.20 5.19 0.30
CA SER A 164 -11.55 4.60 0.47
C SER A 164 -11.62 3.22 -0.19
N ILE A 165 -11.20 3.11 -1.45
CA ILE A 165 -11.14 1.84 -2.19
C ILE A 165 -10.32 0.82 -1.41
N LEU A 166 -9.10 1.17 -1.00
CA LEU A 166 -8.22 0.25 -0.29
C LEU A 166 -8.77 -0.14 1.09
N SER A 167 -9.52 0.75 1.74
CA SER A 167 -10.16 0.43 3.03
C SER A 167 -11.27 -0.59 2.85
N GLU A 168 -12.08 -0.45 1.80
CA GLU A 168 -13.12 -1.42 1.45
C GLU A 168 -12.51 -2.77 1.05
N MET A 169 -11.51 -2.76 0.16
CA MET A 169 -10.88 -3.97 -0.36
C MET A 169 -10.00 -4.71 0.65
N ALA A 170 -9.51 -4.02 1.69
CA ALA A 170 -8.78 -4.63 2.80
C ALA A 170 -9.69 -4.98 4.00
N CYS A 171 -10.97 -4.60 3.94
CA CYS A 171 -11.93 -4.89 5.00
C CYS A 171 -12.20 -6.40 5.07
N LYS A 172 -12.13 -6.94 6.28
CA LYS A 172 -12.17 -8.38 6.55
C LYS A 172 -13.53 -8.86 7.04
N ASP A 173 -14.49 -7.94 7.19
CA ASP A 173 -15.80 -8.22 7.76
C ASP A 173 -16.76 -8.84 6.73
N TYR A 174 -16.44 -8.75 5.42
CA TYR A 174 -17.13 -9.50 4.39
C TYR A 174 -16.43 -10.84 4.15
N ASN A 175 -16.84 -11.86 4.89
CA ASN A 175 -16.43 -13.24 4.67
C ASN A 175 -17.61 -14.09 4.17
N PRO A 176 -17.84 -14.18 2.84
CA PRO A 176 -18.93 -14.96 2.28
C PRO A 176 -18.73 -16.49 2.43
N THR A 177 -17.62 -16.96 3.01
CA THR A 177 -17.38 -18.41 3.22
C THR A 177 -18.30 -19.05 4.25
N PHE A 178 -19.04 -18.28 5.06
CA PHE A 178 -19.98 -18.81 6.06
C PHE A 178 -21.45 -18.85 5.60
N GLU A 179 -21.80 -18.37 4.41
CA GLU A 179 -23.21 -18.37 3.97
C GLU A 179 -23.64 -19.65 3.23
N ARG A 180 -22.76 -20.66 3.05
CA ARG A 180 -23.09 -21.87 2.27
C ARG A 180 -22.58 -23.21 2.80
N TYR A 181 -22.44 -23.35 4.12
CA TYR A 181 -22.29 -24.68 4.75
C TYR A 181 -23.09 -24.78 6.04
#